data_AF-A8TKC6-F1
#
_entry.id   AF-A8TKC6-F1
#
_cell.length_a   1.000
_cell.length_b   1.000
_cell.length_c   1.000
_cell.angle_alpha   90.00
_cell.angle_beta   90.00
_cell.angle_gamma   90.00
#
_symmetry.space_group_name_H-M   'P 1'
#
loop_
_entity.id
_entity.type
_entity.pdbx_description
1 polymer ?
#
loop_
_entity_poly.entity_id
_entity_poly.type
_entity_poly.pdbx_seq_one_letter_code
_entity_poly.pdbx_strand_id
1 'polypeptide(L)'
;MAAACEIVEKNSNFPGSIGTMLEPIIPAALAAKGKPGDFVDNAVRENARRTAARIVSASNIVADLVKDGKVKVVAGRYDLDDGRVEFFG
;
A
#
# COMPACT_ATOMS: atom_id res chain seq x y z
N MET A 1 -7.98 -0.11 -4.19
CA MET A 1 -6.77 -0.04 -5.04
C MET A 1 -7.07 0.16 -6.53
N ALA A 2 -8.12 -0.47 -7.07
CA ALA A 2 -8.46 -0.41 -8.50
C ALA A 2 -8.54 1.02 -9.08
N ALA A 3 -9.20 1.97 -8.40
CA ALA A 3 -9.29 3.37 -8.90
C ALA A 3 -7.91 4.04 -9.08
N ALA A 4 -6.95 3.81 -8.17
CA ALA A 4 -5.59 4.35 -8.33
C ALA A 4 -4.84 3.67 -9.49
N CYS A 5 -5.07 2.37 -9.71
CA CYS A 5 -4.54 1.64 -10.86
C CYS A 5 -5.11 2.20 -12.17
N GLU A 6 -6.40 2.54 -12.18
CA GLU A 6 -7.08 3.12 -13.32
C GLU A 6 -6.56 4.52 -13.67
N ILE A 7 -6.28 5.36 -12.67
CA ILE A 7 -5.59 6.65 -12.91
C ILE A 7 -4.25 6.40 -13.63
N VAL A 8 -3.48 5.40 -13.18
CA VAL A 8 -2.14 5.11 -13.71
C VAL A 8 -2.17 4.48 -15.12
N GLU A 9 -3.20 3.70 -15.46
CA GLU A 9 -3.35 3.07 -16.77
C GLU A 9 -4.04 3.97 -17.80
N LYS A 10 -5.13 4.63 -17.39
CA LYS A 10 -6.06 5.31 -18.30
C LYS A 10 -6.02 6.83 -18.18
N ASN A 11 -5.21 7.39 -17.28
CA ASN A 11 -5.23 8.82 -16.94
C ASN A 11 -6.62 9.32 -16.52
N SER A 12 -7.39 8.46 -15.83
CA SER A 12 -8.70 8.83 -15.30
C SER A 12 -8.57 9.93 -14.24
N ASN A 13 -9.57 10.82 -14.16
CA ASN A 13 -9.61 11.89 -13.18
C ASN A 13 -10.80 11.72 -12.23
N PHE A 14 -10.55 11.72 -10.92
CA PHE A 14 -11.58 11.60 -9.89
C PHE A 14 -11.69 12.92 -9.11
N PRO A 15 -12.79 13.67 -9.23
CA PRO A 15 -12.91 14.98 -8.59
C PRO A 15 -13.20 14.88 -7.08
N GLY A 16 -12.94 16.00 -6.39
CA GLY A 16 -13.30 16.17 -4.99
C GLY A 16 -12.52 15.25 -4.05
N SER A 17 -13.16 14.85 -2.94
CA SER A 17 -12.52 14.10 -1.87
C SER A 17 -11.99 12.73 -2.29
N ILE A 18 -12.55 12.13 -3.35
CA ILE A 18 -12.05 10.85 -3.89
C ILE A 18 -10.64 11.04 -4.45
N GLY A 19 -10.38 12.12 -5.19
CA GLY A 19 -9.04 12.44 -5.69
C GLY A 19 -8.02 12.52 -4.57
N THR A 20 -8.32 13.28 -3.51
CA THR A 20 -7.44 13.42 -2.34
C THR A 20 -7.18 12.10 -1.62
N MET A 21 -8.17 11.20 -1.55
CA MET A 21 -7.96 9.86 -0.97
C MET A 21 -7.04 8.99 -1.83
N LEU A 22 -6.98 9.21 -3.15
CA LEU A 22 -6.15 8.43 -4.07
C LEU A 22 -4.70 8.93 -4.12
N GLU A 23 -4.42 10.19 -3.80
CA GLU A 23 -3.06 10.78 -3.77
C GLU A 23 -2.01 9.91 -3.06
N PRO A 24 -2.22 9.43 -1.81
CA PRO A 24 -1.24 8.57 -1.14
C PRO A 24 -1.15 7.15 -1.73
N ILE A 25 -2.11 6.76 -2.58
CA ILE A 25 -2.23 5.41 -3.16
C ILE A 25 -1.55 5.32 -4.53
N ILE A 26 -1.62 6.40 -5.33
CA ILE A 26 -1.04 6.48 -6.69
C ILE A 26 0.44 6.04 -6.74
N PRO A 27 1.33 6.44 -5.80
CA PRO A 27 2.72 6.01 -5.82
C PRO A 27 2.92 4.49 -5.76
N ALA A 28 2.03 3.77 -5.07
CA ALA A 28 2.07 2.30 -5.02
C ALA A 28 1.62 1.68 -6.34
N ALA A 29 0.57 2.22 -6.97
CA ALA A 29 0.13 1.79 -8.30
C ALA A 29 1.21 2.07 -9.37
N LEU A 30 1.87 3.23 -9.34
CA LEU A 30 2.99 3.53 -10.23
C LEU A 30 4.14 2.53 -10.07
N ALA A 31 4.51 2.18 -8.84
CA ALA A 31 5.58 1.22 -8.55
C ALA A 31 5.20 -0.24 -8.88
N ALA A 32 3.91 -0.54 -9.05
CA ALA A 32 3.43 -1.84 -9.51
C ALA A 32 3.31 -1.95 -11.03
N LYS A 33 3.25 -0.82 -11.74
CA LYS A 33 3.05 -0.79 -13.20
C LYS A 33 4.15 -1.54 -13.93
N GLY A 34 3.76 -2.43 -14.85
CA GLY A 34 4.69 -3.21 -15.68
C GLY A 34 5.35 -4.40 -14.97
N LYS A 35 5.03 -4.66 -13.70
CA LYS A 35 5.44 -5.91 -13.03
C LYS A 35 4.60 -7.09 -13.56
N PRO A 36 5.19 -8.30 -13.66
CA PRO A 36 4.43 -9.49 -14.03
C PRO A 36 3.36 -9.83 -12.98
N GLY A 37 2.29 -10.49 -13.40
CA GLY A 37 1.16 -10.87 -12.54
C GLY A 37 0.02 -9.87 -12.58
N ASP A 38 -0.90 -9.97 -11.60
CA ASP A 38 -2.05 -9.07 -11.51
C ASP A 38 -1.62 -7.68 -11.03
N PHE A 39 -1.97 -6.65 -11.79
CA PHE A 39 -1.54 -5.29 -11.51
C PHE A 39 -2.14 -4.75 -10.21
N VAL A 40 -3.43 -5.02 -9.97
CA VAL A 40 -4.14 -4.51 -8.79
C VAL A 40 -3.59 -5.17 -7.53
N ASP A 41 -3.36 -6.48 -7.55
CA ASP A 41 -2.73 -7.21 -6.45
C ASP A 41 -1.32 -6.69 -6.16
N ASN A 42 -0.49 -6.54 -7.19
CA ASN A 42 0.84 -5.98 -7.06
C ASN A 42 0.81 -4.58 -6.43
N ALA A 43 -0.16 -3.76 -6.82
CA ALA A 43 -0.37 -2.44 -6.23
C ALA A 43 -0.81 -2.53 -4.76
N VAL A 44 -1.71 -3.46 -4.40
CA VAL A 44 -2.13 -3.71 -3.01
C VAL A 44 -0.94 -4.08 -2.14
N ARG A 45 -0.11 -5.03 -2.58
CA ARG A 45 1.10 -5.47 -1.86
C ARG A 45 2.07 -4.30 -1.65
N GLU A 46 2.29 -3.50 -2.68
CA GLU A 46 3.16 -2.32 -2.61
C GLU A 46 2.59 -1.24 -1.68
N ASN A 47 1.27 -1.02 -1.70
CA ASN A 47 0.61 -0.06 -0.81
C ASN A 47 0.74 -0.48 0.66
N ALA A 48 0.56 -1.77 0.96
CA ALA A 48 0.75 -2.31 2.30
C ALA A 48 2.19 -2.09 2.80
N ARG A 49 3.19 -2.38 1.96
CA ARG A 49 4.62 -2.15 2.29
C ARG A 49 4.93 -0.69 2.55
N ARG A 50 4.46 0.21 1.68
CA ARG A 50 4.66 1.67 1.85
C ARG A 50 4.01 2.19 3.11
N THR A 51 2.82 1.69 3.44
CA THR A 51 2.10 2.07 4.65
C THR A 51 2.86 1.61 5.89
N ALA A 52 3.34 0.36 5.92
CA ALA A 52 4.17 -0.15 7.00
C ALA A 52 5.44 0.70 7.19
N ALA A 53 6.16 1.02 6.10
CA ALA A 53 7.33 1.89 6.15
C ALA A 53 6.99 3.30 6.68
N ARG A 54 5.87 3.88 6.23
CA ARG A 54 5.41 5.20 6.66
C ARG A 54 5.06 5.24 8.15
N ILE A 55 4.49 4.17 8.70
CA ILE A 55 4.20 4.07 10.15
C ILE A 55 5.50 4.18 10.95
N VAL A 56 6.54 3.47 10.53
CA VAL A 56 7.85 3.51 11.20
C VAL A 56 8.51 4.88 11.03
N SER A 57 8.44 5.49 9.85
CA SER A 57 9.12 6.77 9.58
C SER A 57 8.41 8.01 10.14
N ALA A 58 7.07 7.95 10.34
CA ALA A 58 6.27 9.11 10.73
C ALA A 58 6.08 9.26 12.25
N SER A 59 6.35 8.21 13.03
CA SER A 59 6.14 8.21 14.48
C SER A 59 7.42 7.85 15.23
N ASN A 60 7.99 8.81 15.95
CA ASN A 60 9.16 8.58 16.80
C ASN A 60 8.88 7.50 17.87
N ILE A 61 7.66 7.47 18.42
CA ILE A 61 7.25 6.47 19.41
C ILE A 61 7.35 5.06 18.82
N VAL A 62 6.81 4.86 17.61
CA VAL A 62 6.84 3.54 16.97
C VAL A 62 8.27 3.21 16.53
N ALA A 63 9.00 4.19 15.98
CA ALA A 63 10.39 4.00 15.57
C ALA A 63 11.29 3.53 16.73
N ASP A 64 11.18 4.17 17.90
CA ASP A 64 11.96 3.82 19.09
C ASP A 64 11.59 2.41 19.58
N LEU A 65 10.31 2.06 19.63
CA LEU A 65 9.86 0.72 20.04
C LEU A 65 10.28 -0.38 19.05
N VAL A 66 10.33 -0.08 17.75
CA VAL A 66 10.85 -1.00 16.74
C VAL A 66 12.36 -1.18 16.88
N LYS A 67 13.10 -0.09 17.09
CA LYS A 67 14.56 -0.11 17.31
C LYS A 67 14.93 -0.88 18.58
N ASP A 68 14.14 -0.73 19.63
CA ASP A 68 14.26 -1.47 20.89
C ASP A 68 13.83 -2.95 20.78
N GLY A 69 13.30 -3.38 19.64
CA GLY A 69 12.82 -4.75 19.40
C GLY A 69 11.54 -5.11 20.16
N LYS A 70 10.86 -4.14 20.77
CA LYS A 70 9.62 -4.34 21.55
C LYS A 70 8.39 -4.48 20.66
N VAL A 71 8.45 -3.93 19.44
CA VAL A 71 7.36 -3.98 18.45
C VAL A 71 7.94 -4.31 17.09
N LYS A 72 7.20 -5.08 16.27
CA LYS A 72 7.50 -5.29 14.84
C LYS A 72 6.33 -4.76 14.01
N VAL A 73 6.63 -3.94 13.02
CA VAL A 73 5.66 -3.53 12.00
C VAL A 73 5.81 -4.45 10.80
N VAL A 74 4.73 -5.13 10.41
CA VAL A 74 4.67 -6.00 9.23
C VAL A 74 3.57 -5.50 8.29
N ALA A 75 3.81 -5.58 6.99
CA ALA A 75 2.76 -5.37 6.00
C ALA A 75 1.98 -6.69 5.84
N GLY A 76 0.71 -6.61 5.47
CA GLY A 76 -0.09 -7.80 5.18
C GLY A 76 -1.17 -7.52 4.14
N ARG A 77 -1.53 -8.55 3.37
CA ARG A 77 -2.66 -8.56 2.45
C ARG A 77 -3.64 -9.63 2.91
N TYR A 78 -4.91 -9.25 3.00
CA TYR A 78 -6.01 -10.19 3.18
C TYR A 78 -6.61 -10.52 1.81
N ASP A 79 -6.82 -11.80 1.54
CA ASP A 79 -7.56 -12.30 0.39
C ASP A 79 -9.01 -12.59 0.81
N LEU A 80 -9.96 -11.98 0.11
CA LEU A 80 -11.39 -12.11 0.41
C LEU A 80 -11.98 -13.43 -0.08
N ASP A 81 -11.35 -14.07 -1.07
CA ASP A 81 -11.89 -15.27 -1.71
C ASP A 81 -11.65 -16.52 -0.85
N ASP A 82 -10.47 -16.60 -0.22
CA ASP A 82 -10.07 -17.75 0.61
C ASP A 82 -9.87 -17.42 2.10
N GLY A 83 -9.99 -16.14 2.47
CA GLY A 83 -9.88 -15.65 3.84
C GLY A 83 -8.46 -15.66 4.41
N ARG A 84 -7.43 -15.83 3.58
CA ARG A 84 -6.03 -15.91 4.04
C ARG A 84 -5.41 -14.52 4.20
N VAL A 85 -4.51 -14.42 5.17
CA VAL A 85 -3.61 -13.27 5.30
C VAL A 85 -2.22 -13.68 4.87
N GLU A 86 -1.67 -12.98 3.88
CA GLU A 86 -0.26 -13.05 3.51
C GLU A 86 0.48 -11.90 4.19
N PHE A 87 1.51 -12.21 4.97
CA PHE A 87 2.34 -11.21 5.63
C PHE A 87 3.62 -10.95 4.84
N PHE A 88 4.04 -9.70 4.78
CA PHE A 88 5.28 -9.22 4.15
C PHE A 88 6.11 -8.49 5.21
N GLY A 89 7.26 -9.03 5.59
CA GLY A 89 8.18 -8.39 6.55
C GLY A 89 9.26 -9.32 7.08
#